data_AF-A0A3B9BVG0-F1
#
_entry.id   AF-A0A3B9BVG0-F1
#
_cell.length_a   1.000
_cell.length_b   1.000
_cell.length_c   1.000
_cell.angle_alpha   90.00
_cell.angle_beta   90.00
_cell.angle_gamma   90.00
#
_symmetry.space_group_name_H-M   'P 1'
#
loop_
_entity.id
_entity.type
_entity.pdbx_description
1 polymer ?
#
loop_
_entity_poly.entity_id
_entity_poly.type
_entity_poly.pdbx_seq_one_letter_code
_entity_poly.pdbx_strand_id
1 'polypeptide(L)'
;GFVTVQLAPAMGLPPELPGAGAADVTTRQVWWFATVAATGWGLWLIAFGQSNFSWVFGVTALAIPHIIGAPEPDILTGPVPPEIAAHFASRSLGTGLAAWAILGASCSYFWNKGA
;
A
#
# COMPACT_ATOMS: atom_id res chain seq x y z
N GLY A 1 -6.69 6.34 -0.37
CA GLY A 1 -7.11 5.12 -1.08
C GLY A 1 -5.91 4.41 -1.62
N PHE A 2 -5.66 4.51 -2.93
CA PHE A 2 -4.54 3.85 -3.64
C PHE A 2 -3.20 3.91 -2.90
N VAL A 3 -2.74 5.12 -2.53
CA VAL A 3 -1.45 5.29 -1.86
C VAL A 3 -1.37 4.49 -0.56
N THR A 4 -2.43 4.57 0.26
CA THR A 4 -2.52 3.95 1.58
C THR A 4 -2.65 2.43 1.54
N VAL A 5 -3.54 1.89 0.71
CA VAL A 5 -3.91 0.47 0.76
C VAL A 5 -3.21 -0.40 -0.28
N GLN A 6 -2.64 0.20 -1.33
CA GLN A 6 -2.00 -0.54 -2.42
C GLN A 6 -0.56 -0.13 -2.62
N LEU A 7 -0.29 1.14 -2.90
CA LEU A 7 1.05 1.58 -3.30
C LEU A 7 2.08 1.38 -2.19
N ALA A 8 1.81 1.92 -0.99
CA ALA A 8 2.77 1.84 0.10
C ALA A 8 3.05 0.39 0.54
N PRO A 9 2.04 -0.47 0.77
CA PRO A 9 2.30 -1.88 1.04
C PRO A 9 3.03 -2.59 -0.11
N ALA A 10 2.70 -2.29 -1.37
CA ALA A 10 3.31 -2.95 -2.54
C ALA A 10 4.80 -2.66 -2.72
N MET A 11 5.35 -1.63 -2.08
CA MET A 11 6.79 -1.39 -2.07
C MET A 11 7.56 -2.48 -1.32
N GLY A 12 6.93 -3.14 -0.35
CA GLY A 12 7.52 -4.29 0.37
C GLY A 12 6.86 -5.63 0.03
N LEU A 13 5.54 -5.65 -0.17
CA LEU A 13 4.74 -6.82 -0.51
C LEU A 13 3.95 -6.58 -1.80
N PRO A 14 4.59 -6.65 -2.99
CA PRO A 14 3.90 -6.47 -4.26
C PRO A 14 2.79 -7.53 -4.43
N PRO A 15 1.72 -7.22 -5.20
CA PRO A 15 0.69 -8.21 -5.51
C PRO A 15 1.31 -9.47 -6.11
N GLU A 16 0.95 -10.63 -5.58
CA GLU A 16 1.54 -11.91 -5.95
C GLU A 16 0.55 -12.86 -6.64
N LEU A 17 1.10 -13.80 -7.40
CA LEU A 17 0.36 -14.85 -8.05
C LEU A 17 0.16 -16.05 -7.10
N PRO A 18 -0.92 -16.82 -7.26
CA PRO A 18 -1.07 -18.09 -6.55
C PRO A 18 0.14 -18.99 -6.78
N GLY A 19 0.68 -19.57 -5.71
CA GLY A 19 1.85 -20.47 -5.78
C GLY A 19 3.20 -19.75 -5.83
N ALA A 20 3.26 -18.42 -5.67
CA ALA A 20 4.51 -17.71 -5.43
C ALA A 20 5.19 -18.20 -4.13
N GLY A 21 6.53 -18.27 -4.15
CA GLY A 21 7.31 -18.50 -2.94
C GLY A 21 7.20 -17.30 -2.03
N ALA A 22 6.44 -17.42 -0.95
CA ALA A 22 6.11 -16.30 -0.09
C ALA A 22 6.26 -16.68 1.38
N ALA A 23 6.57 -15.69 2.22
CA ALA A 23 6.55 -15.84 3.66
C ALA A 23 5.15 -16.23 4.16
N ASP A 24 5.08 -16.66 5.41
CA ASP A 24 3.82 -16.96 6.09
C ASP A 24 2.79 -15.85 5.85
N VAL A 25 1.58 -16.26 5.45
CA VAL A 25 0.49 -15.35 5.06
C VAL A 25 0.09 -14.46 6.24
N THR A 26 0.03 -15.01 7.45
CA THR A 26 -0.37 -14.27 8.66
C THR A 26 0.61 -13.14 8.93
N THR A 27 1.91 -13.43 8.86
CA THR A 27 2.97 -12.45 9.11
C THR A 27 2.90 -11.31 8.08
N ARG A 28 2.70 -11.64 6.81
CA ARG A 28 2.53 -10.66 5.73
C ARG A 28 1.27 -9.81 5.88
N GLN A 29 0.16 -10.42 6.29
CA GLN A 29 -1.09 -9.70 6.57
C GLN A 29 -0.91 -8.70 7.72
N VAL A 30 -0.26 -9.11 8.81
CA VAL A 30 0.05 -8.22 9.94
C VAL A 30 0.87 -7.02 9.48
N TRP A 31 1.95 -7.26 8.72
CA TRP A 31 2.78 -6.19 8.17
C TRP A 31 1.99 -5.29 7.20
N TRP A 32 1.13 -5.88 6.36
CA TRP A 32 0.27 -5.13 5.45
C TRP A 32 -0.66 -4.20 6.21
N PHE A 33 -1.40 -4.70 7.20
CA PHE A 33 -2.31 -3.88 8.02
C PHE A 33 -1.55 -2.78 8.77
N ALA A 34 -0.37 -3.09 9.32
CA ALA A 34 0.48 -2.10 9.98
C ALA A 34 0.91 -0.99 9.01
N THR A 35 1.34 -1.34 7.79
CA THR A 35 1.73 -0.38 6.75
C THR A 35 0.56 0.49 6.31
N VAL A 36 -0.63 -0.11 6.13
CA VAL A 36 -1.86 0.61 5.79
C VAL A 36 -2.24 1.61 6.89
N ALA A 37 -2.25 1.17 8.15
CA ALA A 37 -2.58 2.03 9.29
C ALA A 37 -1.58 3.18 9.44
N ALA A 38 -0.29 2.89 9.39
CA ALA A 38 0.78 3.89 9.49
C ALA A 38 0.73 4.89 8.32
N THR A 39 0.50 4.42 7.09
CA THR A 39 0.38 5.29 5.92
C THR A 39 -0.88 6.15 5.98
N GLY A 40 -2.01 5.58 6.39
CA GLY A 40 -3.27 6.31 6.54
C GLY A 40 -3.15 7.42 7.58
N TRP A 41 -2.59 7.10 8.74
CA TRP A 41 -2.32 8.06 9.80
C TRP A 41 -1.32 9.13 9.38
N GLY A 42 -0.21 8.73 8.75
CA GLY A 42 0.83 9.65 8.31
C GLY A 42 0.33 10.66 7.26
N LEU A 43 -0.41 10.18 6.26
CA LEU A 43 -1.03 11.06 5.26
C LEU A 43 -2.11 11.96 5.86
N TRP A 44 -2.89 11.47 6.82
CA TRP A 44 -3.88 12.29 7.52
C TRP A 44 -3.20 13.44 8.29
N LEU A 45 -2.12 13.16 9.02
CA LEU A 45 -1.34 14.17 9.72
C LEU A 45 -0.72 15.20 8.77
N ILE A 46 -0.23 14.77 7.61
CA ILE A 46 0.36 15.68 6.61
C ILE A 46 -0.71 16.55 5.94
N ALA A 47 -1.87 15.97 5.61
CA ALA A 47 -2.92 16.67 4.87
C ALA A 47 -3.75 17.62 5.75
N PHE A 48 -3.98 17.26 7.02
CA PHE A 48 -4.90 17.99 7.91
C PHE A 48 -4.24 18.53 9.18
N GLY A 49 -2.98 18.15 9.46
CA GLY A 49 -2.24 18.66 10.60
C GLY A 49 -1.82 20.12 10.41
N GLN A 50 -1.98 20.93 11.45
CA GLN A 50 -1.70 22.37 11.40
C GLN A 50 -0.34 22.75 12.00
N SER A 51 0.41 21.79 12.54
CA SER A 51 1.68 22.03 13.25
C SER A 51 2.87 21.42 12.54
N ASN A 52 4.05 22.01 12.71
CA ASN A 52 5.32 21.42 12.23
C ASN A 52 5.55 20.01 12.81
N PHE A 53 5.10 19.77 14.05
CA PHE A 53 5.16 18.44 14.67
C PHE A 53 4.30 17.41 13.93
N SER A 54 3.11 17.79 13.44
CA SER A 54 2.25 16.90 12.65
C SER A 54 2.98 16.40 11.40
N TRP A 55 3.76 17.26 10.76
CA TRP A 55 4.55 16.89 9.58
C TRP A 55 5.66 15.90 9.93
N VAL A 56 6.42 16.17 11.01
CA VAL A 56 7.47 15.27 11.51
C VAL A 56 6.89 13.89 11.85
N PHE A 57 5.80 13.84 12.61
CA PHE A 57 5.15 12.57 12.95
C PHE A 57 4.56 11.87 11.72
N GLY A 58 4.02 12.63 10.77
CA GLY A 58 3.48 12.08 9.53
C GLY A 58 4.54 11.39 8.68
N VAL A 59 5.67 12.05 8.44
CA VAL A 59 6.80 11.47 7.71
C VAL A 59 7.40 10.28 8.45
N THR A 60 7.55 10.39 9.76
CA THR A 60 8.06 9.28 10.59
C THR A 60 7.14 8.06 10.50
N ALA A 61 5.82 8.25 10.58
CA ALA A 61 4.84 7.18 10.43
C ALA A 61 4.92 6.52 9.05
N LEU A 62 5.13 7.29 7.98
CA LEU A 62 5.32 6.74 6.63
C LEU A 62 6.61 5.91 6.51
N ALA A 63 7.67 6.31 7.18
CA ALA A 63 8.97 5.64 7.08
C ALA A 63 9.04 4.33 7.88
N ILE A 64 8.40 4.26 9.05
CA ILE A 64 8.53 3.14 10.00
C ILE A 64 8.33 1.76 9.34
N PRO A 65 7.22 1.48 8.62
CA PRO A 65 7.00 0.14 8.05
C PRO A 65 8.07 -0.26 7.03
N HIS A 66 8.60 0.71 6.29
CA HIS A 66 9.63 0.49 5.28
C HIS A 66 11.03 0.33 5.87
N ILE A 67 11.28 0.94 7.04
CA ILE A 67 12.51 0.70 7.81
C ILE A 67 12.50 -0.69 8.44
N ILE A 68 11.33 -1.14 8.94
CA ILE A 68 11.17 -2.49 9.50
C ILE A 68 11.33 -3.55 8.40
N GLY A 69 10.88 -3.25 7.17
CA GLY A 69 10.93 -4.17 6.04
C GLY A 69 9.79 -5.17 6.05
N ALA A 70 9.38 -5.60 4.85
CA ALA A 70 8.34 -6.61 4.70
C ALA A 70 8.87 -8.01 5.05
N PRO A 71 8.00 -8.93 5.54
CA PRO A 71 8.39 -10.32 5.75
C PRO A 71 8.73 -10.99 4.42
N GLU A 72 9.98 -11.46 4.30
CA GLU A 72 10.50 -12.16 3.13
C GLU A 72 10.55 -13.68 3.38
N PRO A 73 10.42 -14.52 2.32
CA PRO A 73 10.61 -15.95 2.45
C PRO A 73 12.09 -16.29 2.66
N ASP A 74 12.37 -17.29 3.50
CA ASP A 74 13.75 -17.78 3.74
C ASP A 74 14.44 -18.27 2.47
N ILE A 75 13.64 -18.75 1.51
CA ILE A 75 14.10 -19.24 0.22
C ILE A 75 13.18 -18.68 -0.88
N LEU A 76 13.76 -18.00 -1.86
CA LEU A 76 13.08 -17.50 -3.05
C LEU A 76 12.82 -18.64 -4.06
N THR A 77 12.04 -19.63 -3.64
CA THR A 77 11.64 -20.77 -4.48
C THR A 77 10.17 -20.67 -4.87
N GLY A 78 9.87 -20.71 -6.17
CA GLY A 78 8.52 -20.81 -6.68
C GLY A 78 8.52 -21.17 -8.16
N PRO A 79 7.45 -21.82 -8.68
CA PRO A 79 7.34 -22.17 -10.09
C PRO A 79 7.06 -20.95 -10.98
N VAL A 80 6.77 -19.79 -10.38
CA VAL A 80 6.34 -18.58 -11.08
C VAL A 80 7.57 -17.83 -11.62
N PRO A 81 7.69 -17.64 -12.95
CA PRO A 81 8.75 -16.83 -13.52
C PRO A 81 8.66 -15.36 -13.07
N PRO A 82 9.79 -14.68 -12.78
CA PRO A 82 9.81 -13.28 -12.36
C PRO A 82 9.11 -12.32 -13.32
N GLU A 83 9.16 -12.59 -14.63
CA GLU A 83 8.54 -11.77 -15.67
C GLU A 83 7.01 -11.76 -15.52
N ILE A 84 6.43 -12.93 -15.22
CA ILE A 84 4.98 -13.07 -15.03
C ILE A 84 4.55 -12.40 -13.72
N ALA A 85 5.36 -12.54 -12.65
CA ALA A 85 5.13 -11.84 -11.39
C ALA A 85 5.16 -10.31 -11.58
N ALA A 86 6.14 -9.77 -12.31
CA ALA A 86 6.24 -8.34 -12.60
C ALA A 86 5.07 -7.83 -13.45
N HIS A 87 4.64 -8.59 -14.46
CA HIS A 87 3.45 -8.27 -15.24
C HIS A 87 2.18 -8.26 -14.39
N PHE A 88 2.02 -9.21 -13.47
CA PHE A 88 0.88 -9.24 -12.56
C PHE A 88 0.88 -8.06 -11.60
N ALA A 89 2.01 -7.77 -10.95
CA ALA A 89 2.13 -6.67 -10.01
C ALA A 89 1.86 -5.31 -10.69
N SER A 90 2.47 -5.06 -11.84
CA SER A 90 2.28 -3.81 -12.61
C SER A 90 0.84 -3.63 -13.07
N ARG A 91 0.19 -4.68 -13.59
CA ARG A 91 -1.22 -4.64 -14.01
C ARG A 91 -2.16 -4.44 -12.82
N SER A 92 -1.91 -5.11 -11.70
CA SER A 92 -2.74 -4.98 -10.49
C SER A 92 -2.66 -3.58 -9.87
N LEU A 93 -1.46 -2.99 -9.84
CA LEU A 93 -1.27 -1.61 -9.39
C LEU A 93 -1.89 -0.61 -10.37
N GLY A 94 -1.74 -0.82 -11.68
CA GLY A 94 -2.33 0.05 -12.70
C GLY A 94 -3.86 0.05 -12.67
N THR A 95 -4.49 -1.12 -12.58
CA THR A 95 -5.96 -1.24 -12.47
C THR A 95 -6.46 -0.66 -11.16
N GLY A 96 -5.77 -0.93 -10.05
CA GLY A 96 -6.09 -0.38 -8.76
C GLY A 96 -6.00 1.14 -8.70
N LEU A 97 -4.98 1.74 -9.32
CA LEU A 97 -4.86 3.19 -9.46
C LEU A 97 -6.07 3.78 -10.20
N ALA A 98 -6.43 3.20 -11.35
CA ALA A 98 -7.58 3.65 -12.13
C ALA A 98 -8.88 3.56 -11.31
N ALA A 99 -9.12 2.43 -10.63
CA ALA A 99 -10.29 2.22 -9.80
C ALA A 99 -10.39 3.24 -8.65
N TRP A 100 -9.30 3.46 -7.92
CA TRP A 100 -9.25 4.44 -6.83
C TRP A 100 -9.42 5.88 -7.30
N ALA A 101 -8.86 6.25 -8.46
CA ALA A 101 -9.02 7.57 -9.03
C ALA A 101 -10.47 7.84 -9.43
N ILE A 102 -11.11 6.87 -10.12
CA ILE A 102 -12.53 6.96 -10.51
C ILE A 102 -13.41 7.05 -9.27
N LEU A 103 -13.15 6.24 -8.24
CA LEU A 103 -13.90 6.27 -6.99
C LEU A 103 -13.78 7.63 -6.30
N GLY A 104 -12.55 8.15 -6.16
CA GLY A 104 -12.32 9.46 -5.55
C GLY A 104 -12.99 10.60 -6.30
N ALA A 105 -12.88 10.61 -7.64
CA ALA A 105 -13.54 11.60 -8.49
C ALA A 105 -15.08 11.53 -8.37
N SER A 106 -15.64 10.32 -8.39
CA SER A 106 -17.07 10.09 -8.23
C SER A 106 -17.58 10.57 -6.87
N CYS A 107 -16.89 10.20 -5.78
CA CYS A 107 -17.23 10.64 -4.43
C CYS A 107 -17.20 12.17 -4.31
N SER A 108 -16.15 12.83 -4.82
CA SER A 108 -16.06 14.29 -4.80
C SER A 108 -17.18 14.95 -5.62
N TYR A 109 -17.47 14.42 -6.80
CA TYR A 109 -18.51 14.94 -7.68
C TYR A 109 -19.91 14.88 -7.05
N PHE A 110 -20.28 13.73 -6.49
CA PHE A 110 -21.60 13.58 -5.89
C PHE A 110 -21.73 14.35 -4.57
N TRP A 111 -20.66 14.41 -3.77
CA TRP A 111 -20.65 15.19 -2.54
C TRP A 111 -20.88 16.69 -2.79
N ASN A 112 -20.21 17.25 -3.81
CA ASN A 112 -20.33 18.67 -4.16
C ASN A 112 -21.67 19.03 -4.83
N LYS A 113 -22.49 18.04 -5.23
CA LYS A 113 -23.82 18.26 -5.79
C LYS A 113 -24.95 18.18 -4.77
N GLY A 114 -24.70 17.53 -3.63
CA GLY A 114 -25.65 17.39 -2.54
C GLY A 114 -25.49 18.41 -1.41
N ALA A 115 -24.43 19.22 -1.45
CA ALA A 115 -24.16 20.36 -0.56
C ALA A 115 -24.59 21.68 -1.23
#